data_AF-A0A0M0BXS0-F1
#
_entry.id   AF-A0A0M0BXS0-F1
#
_cell.length_a   1.000
_cell.length_b   1.000
_cell.length_c   1.000
_cell.angle_alpha   90.00
_cell.angle_beta   90.00
_cell.angle_gamma   90.00
#
_symmetry.space_group_name_H-M   'P 1'
#
loop_
_entity.id
_entity.type
_entity.pdbx_description
1 polymer ?
#
loop_
_entity_poly.entity_id
_entity_poly.type
_entity_poly.pdbx_seq_one_letter_code
_entity_poly.pdbx_strand_id
1 'polypeptide(L)'
;MTGEKIDHNNDDDFWKRKIVKHWKAFVVFIIGCVLAAIGAVMVLFWYIENSPIGAMGTATIGEWTLAWIWEFFIFLILWELLIVGIPAGIAFGVGWYLWRRNMPEEEKAEFKGKWKGRGTAESGGFGFFMFIVYTIYMYFNGDLFTPFDTYPYSYWVYAWFHTLAWILIIIGIPAAIILPIVFFKVWHKKENETQTT
;
A
#
# COMPACT_ATOMS: atom_id res chain seq x y z
N MET A 1 33.19 1.68 26.53
CA MET A 1 31.95 1.52 25.73
C MET A 1 31.66 2.86 25.07
N THR A 2 32.24 3.07 23.90
CA THR A 2 32.02 4.27 23.09
C THR A 2 30.91 3.95 22.09
N GLY A 3 29.80 4.66 22.24
CA GLY A 3 28.66 4.58 21.33
C GLY A 3 29.11 4.81 19.90
N GLU A 4 28.98 3.76 19.09
CA GLU A 4 29.14 3.79 17.65
C GLU A 4 28.02 4.69 17.10
N LYS A 5 28.39 5.93 16.78
CA LYS A 5 27.53 6.82 15.99
C LYS A 5 27.30 6.11 14.66
N ILE A 6 26.06 5.72 14.40
CA ILE A 6 25.64 5.22 13.09
C ILE A 6 25.86 6.37 12.09
N ASP A 7 26.97 6.31 11.38
CA ASP A 7 27.39 7.29 10.39
C ASP A 7 26.59 7.08 9.10
N HIS A 8 25.58 7.93 8.88
CA HIS A 8 24.75 7.93 7.69
C HIS A 8 25.55 8.16 6.38
N ASN A 9 26.78 8.71 6.41
CA ASN A 9 27.58 8.92 5.20
C ASN A 9 27.98 7.60 4.51
N ASN A 10 28.13 6.51 5.27
CA ASN A 10 28.69 5.28 4.71
C ASN A 10 27.70 4.52 3.80
N ASP A 11 26.39 4.69 4.01
CA ASP A 11 25.38 4.01 3.20
C ASP A 11 25.14 4.72 1.87
N ASP A 12 25.04 6.04 1.85
CA ASP A 12 24.86 6.82 0.62
C ASP A 12 26.07 6.67 -0.31
N ASP A 13 27.28 6.70 0.24
CA ASP A 13 28.51 6.51 -0.53
C ASP A 13 28.66 5.06 -1.03
N PHE A 14 28.16 4.07 -0.27
CA PHE A 14 28.09 2.69 -0.73
C PHE A 14 27.15 2.56 -1.95
N TRP A 15 25.93 3.11 -1.86
CA TRP A 15 24.96 3.05 -2.96
C TRP A 15 25.45 3.83 -4.18
N LYS A 16 26.01 5.02 -4.01
CA LYS A 16 26.61 5.80 -5.12
C LYS A 16 27.70 5.01 -5.84
N ARG A 17 28.64 4.40 -5.10
CA ARG A 17 29.71 3.58 -5.70
C ARG A 17 29.17 2.38 -6.48
N LYS A 18 28.17 1.67 -5.94
CA LYS A 18 27.57 0.52 -6.62
C LYS A 18 26.74 0.91 -7.85
N ILE A 19 26.02 2.04 -7.80
CA ILE A 19 25.25 2.58 -8.95
C ILE A 19 26.21 2.96 -10.09
N VAL A 20 27.31 3.64 -9.80
CA VAL A 20 28.31 3.99 -10.82
C VAL A 20 28.96 2.73 -11.41
N LYS A 21 29.30 1.74 -10.56
CA LYS A 21 29.89 0.47 -11.01
C LYS A 21 28.95 -0.34 -11.92
N HIS A 22 27.65 -0.30 -11.67
CA HIS A 22 26.64 -1.04 -12.44
C HIS A 22 25.70 -0.12 -13.25
N TRP A 23 26.19 1.05 -13.68
CA TRP A 23 25.37 2.09 -14.31
C TRP A 23 24.54 1.59 -15.49
N LYS A 24 25.09 0.71 -16.34
CA LYS A 24 24.35 0.12 -17.47
C LYS A 24 23.14 -0.71 -17.02
N ALA A 25 23.30 -1.53 -15.99
CA ALA A 25 22.20 -2.33 -15.44
C ALA A 25 21.14 -1.45 -14.76
N PHE A 26 21.59 -0.39 -14.08
CA PHE A 26 20.71 0.59 -13.46
C PHE A 26 19.87 1.37 -14.49
N VAL A 27 20.48 1.82 -15.59
CA VAL A 27 19.77 2.48 -16.69
C VAL A 27 18.73 1.54 -17.32
N VAL A 28 19.09 0.28 -17.60
CA VAL A 28 18.14 -0.72 -18.13
C VAL A 28 16.98 -0.95 -17.16
N PHE A 29 17.25 -0.99 -15.85
CA PHE A 29 16.22 -1.12 -14.83
C PHE A 29 15.25 0.06 -14.84
N ILE A 30 15.75 1.30 -14.90
CA ILE A 30 14.90 2.50 -14.98
C ILE A 30 14.04 2.47 -16.25
N ILE A 31 14.63 2.14 -17.40
CA ILE A 31 13.88 2.02 -18.67
C ILE A 31 12.78 0.97 -18.52
N GLY A 32 13.06 -0.18 -17.91
CA GLY A 32 12.07 -1.21 -17.63
C GLY A 32 10.92 -0.71 -16.75
N CYS A 33 11.21 0.04 -15.69
CA CYS A 33 10.19 0.63 -14.83
C CYS A 33 9.31 1.65 -15.57
N VAL A 34 9.91 2.50 -16.41
CA VAL A 34 9.17 3.47 -17.23
C VAL A 34 8.26 2.77 -18.23
N LEU A 35 8.76 1.74 -18.92
CA LEU A 35 7.94 0.94 -19.84
C LEU A 35 6.79 0.22 -19.13
N ALA A 36 7.04 -0.33 -17.94
CA ALA A 36 5.98 -0.94 -17.13
C ALA A 36 4.92 0.09 -16.71
N ALA A 37 5.33 1.30 -16.31
CA ALA A 37 4.41 2.37 -15.95
C ALA A 37 3.55 2.82 -17.15
N ILE A 38 4.17 3.01 -18.32
CA ILE A 38 3.44 3.32 -19.56
C ILE A 38 2.45 2.19 -19.89
N GLY A 39 2.89 0.93 -19.79
CA GLY A 39 2.05 -0.24 -19.99
C GLY A 39 0.84 -0.25 -19.06
N ALA A 40 1.02 0.05 -17.77
CA ALA A 40 -0.07 0.12 -16.81
C ALA A 40 -1.10 1.21 -17.18
N VAL A 41 -0.63 2.40 -17.56
CA VAL A 41 -1.50 3.50 -18.03
C VAL A 41 -2.25 3.09 -19.31
N MET A 42 -1.60 2.39 -20.23
CA MET A 42 -2.26 1.88 -21.44
C MET A 42 -3.33 0.84 -21.12
N VAL A 43 -3.07 -0.07 -20.16
CA VAL A 43 -4.06 -1.05 -19.69
C VAL A 43 -5.25 -0.35 -19.04
N LEU A 44 -5.01 0.72 -18.27
CA LEU A 44 -6.09 1.53 -17.69
C LEU A 44 -7.00 2.11 -18.79
N PHE A 45 -6.43 2.79 -19.80
CA PHE A 45 -7.23 3.36 -20.89
C PHE A 45 -7.96 2.27 -21.67
N TRP A 46 -7.26 1.19 -22.03
CA TRP A 46 -7.87 0.05 -22.69
C TRP A 46 -9.03 -0.54 -21.89
N TYR A 47 -8.87 -0.66 -20.57
CA TYR A 47 -9.92 -1.18 -19.70
C TYR A 47 -11.11 -0.23 -19.60
N ILE A 48 -10.89 1.08 -19.52
CA ILE A 48 -11.97 2.09 -19.54
C ILE A 48 -12.79 1.98 -20.83
N GLU A 49 -12.14 1.82 -21.98
CA GLU A 49 -12.79 1.79 -23.30
C GLU A 49 -13.50 0.46 -23.60
N ASN A 50 -13.03 -0.66 -23.04
CA ASN A 50 -13.52 -2.00 -23.39
C ASN A 50 -14.34 -2.66 -22.27
N SER A 51 -14.31 -2.12 -21.05
CA SER A 51 -15.02 -2.73 -19.93
C SER A 51 -16.53 -2.47 -20.02
N PRO A 52 -17.37 -3.50 -19.80
CA PRO A 52 -18.80 -3.28 -19.61
C PRO A 52 -19.08 -2.46 -18.34
N ILE A 53 -18.16 -2.46 -17.36
CA ILE A 53 -18.26 -1.65 -16.15
C ILE A 53 -17.92 -0.20 -16.52
N GLY A 54 -18.89 0.70 -16.31
CA GLY A 54 -18.78 2.09 -16.80
C GLY A 54 -19.21 2.27 -18.26
N ALA A 55 -19.99 1.31 -18.81
CA ALA A 55 -20.60 1.39 -20.14
C ALA A 55 -19.57 1.71 -21.25
N MET A 56 -18.41 1.04 -21.23
CA MET A 56 -17.35 1.22 -22.25
C MET A 56 -16.87 2.69 -22.34
N GLY A 57 -16.84 3.37 -21.19
CA GLY A 57 -16.35 4.74 -21.07
C GLY A 57 -17.40 5.83 -21.32
N THR A 58 -18.66 5.46 -21.60
CA THR A 58 -19.74 6.45 -21.79
C THR A 58 -20.51 6.77 -20.51
N ALA A 59 -20.31 6.00 -19.43
CA ALA A 59 -21.04 6.23 -18.19
C ALA A 59 -20.66 7.56 -17.55
N THR A 60 -21.68 8.33 -17.15
CA THR A 60 -21.47 9.56 -16.37
C THR A 60 -21.25 9.22 -14.90
N ILE A 61 -20.59 10.09 -14.13
CA ILE A 61 -20.33 9.89 -12.69
C ILE A 61 -21.62 9.56 -11.90
N GLY A 62 -22.76 10.11 -12.32
CA GLY A 62 -24.05 9.87 -11.67
C GLY A 62 -24.54 8.41 -11.78
N GLU A 63 -24.19 7.73 -12.87
CA GLU A 63 -24.57 6.34 -13.13
C GLU A 63 -23.67 5.33 -12.40
N TRP A 64 -22.54 5.79 -11.85
CA TRP A 64 -21.66 4.94 -11.07
C TRP A 64 -22.32 4.55 -9.75
N THR A 65 -22.10 3.30 -9.38
CA THR A 65 -22.51 2.74 -8.09
C THR A 65 -21.27 2.36 -7.29
N LEU A 66 -21.41 2.22 -5.97
CA LEU A 66 -20.29 1.77 -5.13
C LEU A 66 -19.86 0.33 -5.49
N ALA A 67 -20.80 -0.51 -5.93
CA ALA A 67 -20.51 -1.83 -6.49
C ALA A 67 -19.64 -1.76 -7.76
N TRP A 68 -19.99 -0.89 -8.71
CA TRP A 68 -19.21 -0.71 -9.95
C TRP A 68 -17.79 -0.24 -9.69
N ILE A 69 -17.58 0.61 -8.67
CA ILE A 69 -16.24 1.02 -8.25
C ILE A 69 -15.41 -0.19 -7.81
N TRP A 70 -15.99 -1.07 -6.98
CA TRP A 70 -15.31 -2.27 -6.51
C TRP A 70 -14.93 -3.20 -7.65
N GLU A 71 -15.88 -3.52 -8.51
CA GLU A 71 -15.65 -4.38 -9.67
C GLU A 71 -14.61 -3.76 -10.60
N PHE A 72 -14.72 -2.45 -10.88
CA PHE A 72 -13.76 -1.74 -11.71
C PHE A 72 -12.34 -1.86 -11.16
N PHE A 73 -12.10 -1.57 -9.89
CA PHE A 73 -10.77 -1.66 -9.28
C PHE A 73 -10.23 -3.09 -9.24
N ILE A 74 -11.05 -4.07 -8.88
CA ILE A 74 -10.62 -5.48 -8.82
C ILE A 74 -10.18 -5.95 -10.20
N PHE A 75 -11.02 -5.77 -11.21
CA PHE A 75 -10.71 -6.20 -12.57
C PHE A 75 -9.57 -5.40 -13.19
N LEU A 76 -9.49 -4.09 -12.94
CA LEU A 76 -8.38 -3.27 -13.38
C LEU A 76 -7.05 -3.79 -12.80
N ILE A 77 -6.98 -4.02 -11.50
CA ILE A 77 -5.77 -4.54 -10.84
C ILE A 77 -5.42 -5.94 -11.38
N LEU A 78 -6.42 -6.80 -11.61
CA LEU A 78 -6.19 -8.12 -12.20
C LEU A 78 -5.62 -8.02 -13.62
N TRP A 79 -6.17 -7.14 -14.46
CA TRP A 79 -5.68 -6.93 -15.82
C TRP A 79 -4.30 -6.28 -15.85
N GLU A 80 -4.04 -5.30 -14.99
CA GLU A 80 -2.72 -4.71 -14.82
C GLU A 80 -1.70 -5.76 -14.35
N LEU A 81 -2.04 -6.58 -13.36
CA LEU A 81 -1.18 -7.66 -12.90
C LEU A 81 -0.93 -8.68 -14.01
N LEU A 82 -1.95 -9.04 -14.78
CA LEU A 82 -1.84 -10.04 -15.84
C LEU A 82 -1.00 -9.55 -17.03
N ILE A 83 -1.29 -8.35 -17.53
CA ILE A 83 -0.70 -7.81 -18.78
C ILE A 83 0.65 -7.15 -18.50
N VAL A 84 0.80 -6.48 -17.36
CA VAL A 84 2.02 -5.71 -17.04
C VAL A 84 2.78 -6.38 -15.91
N GLY A 85 2.10 -6.73 -14.82
CA GLY A 85 2.74 -7.27 -13.62
C GLY A 85 3.49 -8.58 -13.86
N ILE A 86 2.88 -9.55 -14.55
CA ILE A 86 3.51 -10.84 -14.85
C ILE A 86 4.70 -10.66 -15.80
N PRO A 87 4.57 -10.01 -16.97
CA PRO A 87 5.72 -9.80 -17.85
C PRO A 87 6.84 -8.97 -17.20
N ALA A 88 6.50 -7.90 -16.48
CA ALA A 88 7.47 -7.11 -15.74
C ALA A 88 8.15 -7.95 -14.65
N GLY A 89 7.39 -8.73 -13.88
CA GLY A 89 7.90 -9.62 -12.86
C GLY A 89 8.87 -10.67 -13.40
N ILE A 90 8.56 -11.26 -14.56
CA ILE A 90 9.46 -12.18 -15.26
C ILE A 90 10.71 -11.46 -15.74
N ALA A 91 10.57 -10.30 -16.39
CA ALA A 91 11.70 -9.53 -16.92
C ALA A 91 12.66 -9.09 -15.79
N PHE A 92 12.13 -8.55 -14.69
CA PHE A 92 12.92 -8.18 -13.52
C PHE A 92 13.50 -9.41 -12.81
N GLY A 93 12.74 -10.50 -12.68
CA GLY A 93 13.22 -11.74 -12.06
C GLY A 93 14.40 -12.35 -12.82
N VAL A 94 14.28 -12.48 -14.14
CA VAL A 94 15.36 -12.99 -15.01
C VAL A 94 16.53 -12.01 -15.06
N GLY A 95 16.27 -10.72 -15.22
CA GLY A 95 17.29 -9.68 -15.23
C GLY A 95 18.09 -9.65 -13.92
N TRP A 96 17.40 -9.73 -12.79
CA TRP A 96 18.02 -9.83 -11.47
C TRP A 96 18.82 -11.12 -11.30
N TYR A 97 18.28 -12.26 -11.73
CA TYR A 97 18.96 -13.54 -11.66
C TYR A 97 20.26 -13.55 -12.48
N LEU A 98 20.23 -13.06 -13.72
CA LEU A 98 21.40 -12.95 -14.59
C LEU A 98 22.44 -11.97 -14.03
N TRP A 99 21.99 -10.82 -13.54
CA TRP A 99 22.86 -9.84 -12.91
C TRP A 99 23.54 -10.42 -11.66
N ARG A 100 22.79 -11.12 -10.81
CA ARG A 100 23.32 -11.75 -9.59
C ARG A 100 24.27 -12.90 -9.89
N ARG A 101 24.02 -13.67 -10.95
CA ARG A 101 24.93 -14.73 -11.40
C ARG A 101 26.29 -14.16 -11.82
N ASN A 102 26.31 -12.98 -12.45
CA ASN A 102 27.53 -12.36 -12.96
C ASN A 102 28.35 -11.57 -11.92
N MET A 103 27.91 -11.48 -10.66
CA MET A 103 28.63 -10.75 -9.61
C MET A 103 29.68 -11.62 -8.87
N PRO A 104 30.87 -11.07 -8.53
CA PRO A 104 31.89 -11.73 -7.70
C PRO A 104 31.35 -12.10 -6.31
N GLU A 105 31.88 -13.15 -5.69
CA GLU A 105 31.39 -13.63 -4.38
C GLU A 105 31.58 -12.63 -3.24
N GLU A 106 32.63 -11.80 -3.30
CA GLU A 106 32.89 -10.74 -2.32
C GLU A 106 31.76 -9.69 -2.27
N GLU A 107 31.21 -9.30 -3.42
CA GLU A 107 30.10 -8.34 -3.48
C GLU A 107 28.79 -8.93 -2.97
N LYS A 108 28.57 -10.23 -3.19
CA LYS A 108 27.38 -10.93 -2.68
C LYS A 108 27.34 -10.98 -1.15
N ALA A 109 28.51 -11.06 -0.51
CA ALA A 109 28.64 -11.06 0.94
C ALA A 109 28.31 -9.68 1.55
N GLU A 110 28.77 -8.59 0.93
CA GLU A 110 28.48 -7.21 1.35
C GLU A 110 26.98 -6.90 1.34
N PHE A 111 26.24 -7.34 0.30
CA PHE A 111 24.79 -7.13 0.20
C PHE A 111 24.00 -7.89 1.28
N LYS A 112 24.45 -9.07 1.69
CA LYS A 112 23.76 -9.91 2.68
C LYS A 112 23.83 -9.33 4.10
N GLY A 113 24.86 -8.56 4.41
CA GLY A 113 25.04 -7.90 5.71
C GLY A 113 24.16 -6.67 5.92
N LYS A 114 23.90 -5.88 4.85
CA LYS A 114 23.19 -4.59 4.95
C LYS A 114 21.68 -4.62 4.68
N TRP A 115 21.13 -5.70 4.11
CA TRP A 115 19.70 -5.80 3.80
C TRP A 115 18.78 -6.01 5.02
N LYS A 116 19.33 -6.04 6.24
CA LYS A 116 18.61 -6.47 7.45
C LYS A 116 17.74 -5.40 8.13
N GLY A 117 17.51 -4.26 7.49
CA GLY A 117 16.76 -3.17 8.12
C GLY A 117 16.12 -2.26 7.11
N ARG A 118 15.04 -2.70 6.48
CA ARG A 118 14.05 -1.76 5.96
C ARG A 118 12.82 -1.92 6.84
N GLY A 119 12.68 -1.02 7.80
CA GLY A 119 11.46 -0.89 8.58
C GLY A 119 10.29 -0.83 7.61
N THR A 120 9.29 -1.67 7.88
CA THR A 120 8.02 -1.70 7.16
C THR A 120 7.52 -0.26 7.05
N ALA A 121 7.41 0.26 5.83
CA ALA A 121 6.84 1.57 5.62
C ALA A 121 5.45 1.61 6.27
N GLU A 122 5.30 2.43 7.32
CA GLU A 122 4.00 2.76 7.90
C GLU A 122 3.15 3.34 6.76
N SER A 123 2.18 2.58 6.26
CA SER A 123 1.40 3.07 5.13
C SER A 123 -0.05 2.59 5.14
N GLY A 124 -0.94 3.56 4.91
CA GLY A 124 -2.17 3.43 4.13
C GLY A 124 -3.37 2.66 4.70
N GLY A 125 -3.15 1.74 5.65
CA GLY A 125 -4.17 0.75 6.03
C GLY A 125 -5.47 1.34 6.58
N PHE A 126 -5.41 2.48 7.29
CA PHE A 126 -6.61 3.08 7.88
C PHE A 126 -7.62 3.57 6.83
N GLY A 127 -7.16 4.20 5.74
CA GLY A 127 -8.05 4.67 4.68
C GLY A 127 -8.75 3.52 3.96
N PHE A 128 -8.01 2.45 3.68
CA PHE A 128 -8.57 1.24 3.07
C PHE A 128 -9.55 0.52 4.00
N PHE A 129 -9.22 0.40 5.28
CA PHE A 129 -10.13 -0.14 6.30
C PHE A 129 -11.43 0.67 6.40
N MET A 130 -11.33 2.00 6.47
CA MET A 130 -12.48 2.90 6.48
C MET A 130 -13.37 2.70 5.24
N PHE A 131 -12.76 2.56 4.06
CA PHE A 131 -13.48 2.30 2.82
C PHE A 131 -14.21 0.95 2.82
N ILE A 132 -13.59 -0.11 3.36
CA ILE A 132 -14.24 -1.43 3.52
C ILE A 132 -15.46 -1.32 4.45
N VAL A 133 -15.29 -0.74 5.64
CA VAL A 133 -16.39 -0.63 6.61
C VAL A 133 -17.53 0.24 6.07
N TYR A 134 -17.20 1.32 5.35
CA TYR A 134 -18.18 2.14 4.65
C TYR A 134 -18.97 1.34 3.61
N THR A 135 -18.30 0.51 2.82
CA THR A 135 -18.96 -0.35 1.83
C THR A 135 -19.90 -1.35 2.51
N ILE A 136 -19.47 -1.96 3.63
CA ILE A 136 -20.31 -2.88 4.41
C ILE A 136 -21.55 -2.16 4.95
N TYR A 137 -21.38 -0.95 5.49
CA TYR A 137 -22.51 -0.12 5.95
C TYR A 137 -23.50 0.16 4.81
N MET A 138 -23.01 0.57 3.65
CA MET A 138 -23.83 0.83 2.46
C MET A 138 -24.55 -0.43 1.97
N TYR A 139 -23.92 -1.60 2.06
CA TYR A 139 -24.57 -2.87 1.75
C TYR A 139 -25.75 -3.16 2.68
N PHE A 140 -25.59 -2.94 3.99
CA PHE A 140 -26.68 -3.14 4.95
C PHE A 140 -27.84 -2.15 4.77
N ASN A 141 -27.57 -0.95 4.26
CA ASN A 141 -28.62 0.02 3.92
C ASN A 141 -29.26 -0.24 2.55
N GLY A 142 -28.75 -1.20 1.76
CA GLY A 142 -29.26 -1.50 0.42
C GLY A 142 -28.80 -0.52 -0.68
N ASP A 143 -27.96 0.45 -0.34
CA ASP A 143 -27.54 1.53 -1.25
C ASP A 143 -26.27 1.21 -2.04
N LEU A 144 -25.71 0.01 -1.89
CA LEU A 144 -24.46 -0.40 -2.56
C LEU A 144 -24.55 -0.34 -4.10
N PHE A 145 -25.73 -0.69 -4.64
CA PHE A 145 -26.01 -0.72 -6.07
C PHE A 145 -26.77 0.52 -6.55
N THR A 146 -27.00 1.49 -5.66
CA THR A 146 -27.71 2.72 -5.99
C THR A 146 -26.78 3.67 -6.74
N PRO A 147 -27.21 4.23 -7.89
CA PRO A 147 -26.43 5.24 -8.61
C PRO A 147 -26.19 6.49 -7.77
N PHE A 148 -25.05 7.13 -7.97
CA PHE A 148 -24.67 8.33 -7.21
C PHE A 148 -25.58 9.53 -7.44
N ASP A 149 -26.27 9.60 -8.57
CA ASP A 149 -27.24 10.67 -8.86
C ASP A 149 -28.53 10.59 -8.03
N THR A 150 -28.78 9.44 -7.40
CA THR A 150 -30.05 9.17 -6.70
C THR A 150 -30.15 9.97 -5.40
N TYR A 151 -29.01 10.24 -4.76
CA TYR A 151 -28.94 10.98 -3.50
C TYR A 151 -28.11 12.26 -3.62
N PRO A 152 -28.48 13.33 -2.88
CA PRO A 152 -27.67 14.53 -2.84
C PRO A 152 -26.30 14.26 -2.22
N TYR A 153 -25.29 15.07 -2.58
CA TYR A 153 -23.94 14.99 -2.01
C TYR A 153 -23.92 14.92 -0.47
N SER A 154 -24.83 15.62 0.20
CA SER A 154 -24.95 15.61 1.67
C SER A 154 -25.22 14.22 2.23
N TYR A 155 -25.99 13.38 1.53
CA TYR A 155 -26.25 12.00 1.94
C TYR A 155 -24.94 11.20 2.07
N TRP A 156 -24.11 11.27 1.03
CA TRP A 156 -22.82 10.57 0.98
C TRP A 156 -21.91 11.03 2.12
N VAL A 157 -21.81 12.34 2.36
CA VAL A 157 -21.03 12.90 3.46
C VAL A 157 -21.55 12.43 4.83
N TYR A 158 -22.87 12.45 5.05
CA TYR A 158 -23.45 12.00 6.31
C TYR A 158 -23.27 10.49 6.51
N ALA A 159 -23.40 9.67 5.47
CA ALA A 159 -23.15 8.23 5.53
C ALA A 159 -21.69 7.93 5.94
N TRP A 160 -20.72 8.72 5.43
CA TRP A 160 -19.32 8.64 5.83
C TRP A 160 -19.11 8.94 7.33
N PHE A 161 -19.68 10.05 7.82
CA PHE A 161 -19.61 10.40 9.24
C PHE A 161 -20.32 9.37 10.12
N HIS A 162 -21.45 8.84 9.67
CA HIS A 162 -22.20 7.82 10.40
C HIS A 162 -21.39 6.53 10.54
N THR A 163 -20.74 6.09 9.47
CA THR A 163 -19.82 4.95 9.49
C THR A 163 -18.66 5.19 10.46
N LEU A 164 -18.04 6.36 10.40
CA LEU A 164 -16.96 6.74 11.31
C LEU A 164 -17.43 6.74 12.77
N ALA A 165 -18.63 7.25 13.05
CA ALA A 165 -19.21 7.23 14.39
C ALA A 165 -19.39 5.80 14.90
N TRP A 166 -19.89 4.86 14.08
CA TRP A 166 -19.98 3.44 14.45
C TRP A 166 -18.63 2.81 14.74
N ILE A 167 -17.59 3.12 13.97
CA ILE A 167 -16.22 2.64 14.22
C ILE A 167 -15.70 3.17 15.56
N LEU A 168 -15.89 4.46 15.85
CA LEU A 168 -15.51 5.04 17.13
C LEU A 168 -16.28 4.44 18.30
N ILE A 169 -17.55 4.05 18.11
CA ILE A 169 -18.33 3.38 19.15
C ILE A 169 -17.77 1.96 19.39
N ILE A 170 -17.58 1.17 18.32
CA ILE A 170 -17.19 -0.24 18.42
C ILE A 170 -15.73 -0.39 18.87
N ILE A 171 -14.81 0.44 18.39
CA ILE A 171 -13.37 0.35 18.71
C ILE A 171 -13.00 1.32 19.83
N GLY A 172 -13.54 2.55 19.78
CA GLY A 172 -13.18 3.60 20.72
C GLY A 172 -13.69 3.34 22.14
N ILE A 173 -14.88 2.76 22.34
CA ILE A 173 -15.36 2.43 23.69
C ILE A 173 -14.49 1.34 24.34
N PRO A 174 -14.21 0.19 23.70
CA PRO A 174 -13.28 -0.79 24.26
C PRO A 174 -11.88 -0.22 24.48
N ALA A 175 -11.35 0.58 23.54
CA ALA A 175 -10.04 1.21 23.71
C ALA A 175 -10.02 2.16 24.91
N ALA A 176 -11.05 2.99 25.08
CA ALA A 176 -11.18 3.92 26.19
C ALA A 176 -11.29 3.23 27.56
N ILE A 177 -11.76 1.98 27.61
CA ILE A 177 -11.80 1.18 28.84
C ILE A 177 -10.47 0.43 29.05
N ILE A 178 -9.94 -0.20 28.01
CA ILE A 178 -8.75 -1.06 28.10
C ILE A 178 -7.47 -0.25 28.30
N LEU A 179 -7.30 0.88 27.58
CA LEU A 179 -6.08 1.68 27.65
C LEU A 179 -5.79 2.21 29.05
N PRO A 180 -6.76 2.80 29.79
CA PRO A 180 -6.53 3.20 31.17
C PRO A 180 -6.17 2.01 32.08
N ILE A 181 -6.86 0.87 31.96
CA ILE A 181 -6.58 -0.31 32.79
C ILE A 181 -5.15 -0.81 32.58
N VAL A 182 -4.71 -0.89 31.31
CA VAL A 182 -3.34 -1.30 30.98
C VAL A 182 -2.34 -0.25 31.44
N PHE A 183 -2.63 1.04 31.24
CA PHE A 183 -1.78 2.14 31.68
C PHE A 183 -1.55 2.11 33.20
N PHE A 184 -2.62 1.96 34.00
CA PHE A 184 -2.52 1.84 35.45
C PHE A 184 -1.77 0.58 35.90
N LYS A 185 -1.96 -0.56 35.22
CA LYS A 185 -1.20 -1.79 35.51
C LYS A 185 0.30 -1.64 35.22
N VAL A 186 0.66 -1.01 34.09
CA VAL A 186 2.06 -0.77 33.72
C VAL A 186 2.71 0.24 34.66
N TRP A 187 1.97 1.27 35.06
CA TRP A 187 2.44 2.29 36.00
C TRP A 187 2.70 1.70 37.39
N HIS A 188 1.76 0.93 37.96
CA HIS A 188 1.97 0.25 39.25
C HIS A 188 3.10 -0.77 39.22
N LYS A 189 3.33 -1.45 38.09
CA LYS A 189 4.46 -2.38 37.96
C LYS A 189 5.82 -1.67 38.10
N LYS A 190 5.96 -0.45 37.55
CA LYS A 190 7.21 0.33 37.68
C LYS A 190 7.49 0.79 39.10
N GLU A 191 6.45 1.14 39.87
CA GLU A 191 6.62 1.53 41.28
C GLU A 191 7.15 0.37 42.13
N ASN A 192 6.63 -0.85 41.90
CA ASN A 192 7.05 -2.04 42.63
C ASN A 192 8.49 -2.49 42.31
N GLU A 193 8.96 -2.30 41.08
CA GLU A 193 10.34 -2.60 40.66
C GLU A 193 11.36 -1.59 41.22
N THR A 194 10.93 -0.36 41.53
CA THR A 194 11.82 0.69 42.07
C THR A 194 12.04 0.56 43.59
N GLN A 195 11.15 -0.13 44.30
CA GLN A 195 11.26 -0.34 45.76
C GLN A 195 12.06 -1.60 46.15
N THR A 196 12.41 -2.46 45.18
CA THR A 196 13.14 -3.73 45.41
C THR A 196 14.63 -3.67 45.04
N THR A 197 15.13 -2.49 44.67
CA THR A 197 16.56 -2.15 44.48
C THR A 197 17.02 -1.18 45.55
#